data_AF-A0A521BIC3-F1
#
_entry.id   AF-A0A521BIC3-F1
#
_cell.length_a   1.000
_cell.length_b   1.000
_cell.length_c   1.000
_cell.angle_alpha   90.00
_cell.angle_beta   90.00
_cell.angle_gamma   90.00
#
_symmetry.space_group_name_H-M   'P 1'
#
loop_
_entity.id
_entity.type
_entity.pdbx_description
1 polymer ?
#
loop_
_entity_poly.entity_id
_entity_poly.type
_entity_poly.pdbx_seq_one_letter_code
_entity_poly.pdbx_strand_id
1 'polypeptide(L)'
;MAWLKDVIVDLIASAVIILAVLFQSPILTGIVWGYTGLLLIVKLLGYFGDGVLDLMSKAQNAAPPWFSHLLYALNTGVILIAGWFYLAIGWAIIWFFSYLTQRKIDQKRVAQ
;
A
#
# COMPACT_ATOMS: atom_id res chain seq x y z
N MET A 1 -9.54 -17.67 5.41
CA MET A 1 -8.25 -16.97 5.21
C MET A 1 -8.21 -15.74 6.13
N ALA A 2 -7.62 -15.84 7.33
CA ALA A 2 -7.61 -14.73 8.30
C ALA A 2 -6.96 -13.45 7.73
N TRP A 3 -5.94 -13.61 6.88
CA TRP A 3 -5.20 -12.53 6.23
C TRP A 3 -6.02 -11.66 5.26
N LEU A 4 -7.15 -12.15 4.72
CA LEU A 4 -7.98 -11.34 3.81
C LEU A 4 -8.59 -10.13 4.53
N LYS A 5 -8.90 -10.29 5.82
CA LYS A 5 -9.39 -9.19 6.66
C LYS A 5 -8.34 -8.08 6.81
N ASP A 6 -7.07 -8.44 6.80
CA ASP A 6 -5.97 -7.48 6.94
C ASP A 6 -5.73 -6.67 5.65
N VAL A 7 -6.18 -7.15 4.49
CA VAL A 7 -6.07 -6.45 3.19
C VAL A 7 -7.39 -5.83 2.73
N ILE A 8 -8.45 -5.92 3.53
CA ILE A 8 -9.78 -5.41 3.13
C ILE A 8 -9.75 -3.90 2.89
N VAL A 9 -8.96 -3.17 3.67
CA VAL A 9 -8.78 -1.71 3.52
C VAL A 9 -8.13 -1.39 2.17
N ASP A 10 -7.08 -2.12 1.79
CA ASP A 10 -6.39 -1.93 0.52
C ASP A 10 -7.27 -2.34 -0.67
N LEU A 11 -8.12 -3.36 -0.52
CA LEU A 11 -9.12 -3.75 -1.53
C LEU A 11 -10.18 -2.67 -1.73
N ILE A 12 -10.72 -2.13 -0.63
CA ILE A 12 -11.68 -1.02 -0.67
C ILE A 12 -11.02 0.21 -1.31
N ALA A 13 -9.79 0.53 -0.93
CA ALA A 13 -9.05 1.64 -1.53
C ALA A 13 -8.87 1.45 -3.04
N SER A 14 -8.55 0.23 -3.48
CA SER A 14 -8.43 -0.11 -4.91
C SER A 14 -9.74 0.11 -5.65
N ALA A 15 -10.87 -0.32 -5.08
CA ALA A 15 -12.19 -0.06 -5.65
C ALA A 15 -12.50 1.45 -5.70
N VAL A 16 -12.17 2.21 -4.65
CA VAL A 16 -12.35 3.66 -4.61
C VAL A 16 -11.49 4.37 -5.65
N ILE A 17 -10.26 3.92 -5.91
CA ILE A 17 -9.39 4.45 -6.96
C ILE A 17 -10.01 4.23 -8.33
N ILE A 18 -10.47 3.02 -8.62
CA ILE A 18 -11.14 2.71 -9.89
C ILE A 18 -12.38 3.60 -10.07
N LEU A 19 -13.22 3.72 -9.04
CA LEU A 19 -14.40 4.59 -9.08
C LEU A 19 -14.00 6.06 -9.25
N ALA A 20 -12.96 6.53 -8.56
CA ALA A 20 -12.49 7.91 -8.68
C ALA A 20 -12.02 8.23 -10.10
N VAL A 21 -11.30 7.30 -10.73
CA VAL A 21 -10.84 7.43 -12.12
C VAL A 21 -12.00 7.42 -13.12
N LEU A 22 -13.00 6.55 -12.93
CA LEU A 22 -14.14 6.42 -13.84
C LEU A 22 -15.13 7.59 -13.73
N PHE A 23 -15.45 8.02 -12.51
CA PHE A 23 -16.46 9.07 -12.28
C PHE A 23 -15.88 10.48 -12.22
N GLN A 24 -14.55 10.62 -12.11
CA GLN A 24 -13.83 11.89 -11.98
C GLN A 24 -14.43 12.83 -10.91
N SER A 25 -15.01 12.23 -9.86
CA SER A 25 -15.66 13.00 -8.79
C SER A 25 -14.60 13.68 -7.92
N PRO A 26 -14.73 14.99 -7.63
CA PRO A 26 -13.78 15.71 -6.78
C PRO A 26 -13.77 15.14 -5.35
N ILE A 27 -14.90 14.62 -4.86
CA ILE A 27 -14.99 13.99 -3.54
C ILE A 27 -14.17 12.69 -3.53
N LEU A 28 -14.36 11.81 -4.50
CA LEU A 28 -13.62 10.55 -4.60
C LEU A 28 -12.12 10.80 -4.79
N THR A 29 -11.77 11.80 -5.61
CA THR A 29 -10.38 12.21 -5.83
C THR A 29 -9.73 12.70 -4.53
N GLY A 30 -10.44 13.51 -3.74
CA GLY A 30 -9.97 13.96 -2.42
C GLY A 30 -9.76 12.80 -1.44
N ILE A 31 -10.67 11.81 -1.44
CA ILE A 31 -10.52 10.59 -0.64
C ILE A 31 -9.28 9.80 -1.06
N VAL A 32 -9.07 9.60 -2.36
CA VAL A 32 -7.88 8.89 -2.88
C VAL A 32 -6.59 9.61 -2.46
N TRP A 33 -6.55 10.95 -2.54
CA TRP A 33 -5.41 11.74 -2.08
C TRP A 33 -5.16 11.59 -0.59
N GLY A 34 -6.20 11.72 0.25
CA GLY A 34 -6.09 11.59 1.70
C GLY A 34 -5.59 10.20 2.11
N TYR A 35 -6.16 9.15 1.52
CA TYR A 35 -5.72 7.77 1.76
C TYR A 35 -4.28 7.53 1.26
N THR A 36 -3.92 8.00 0.07
CA THR A 36 -2.56 7.84 -0.49
C THR A 36 -1.53 8.53 0.40
N GLY A 37 -1.80 9.75 0.87
CA GLY A 37 -0.93 10.47 1.79
C GLY A 37 -0.77 9.76 3.13
N LEU A 38 -1.86 9.29 3.72
CA LEU A 38 -1.82 8.51 4.97
C LEU A 38 -1.01 7.22 4.79
N LEU A 39 -1.26 6.47 3.70
CA LEU A 39 -0.56 5.22 3.42
C LEU A 39 0.94 5.43 3.19
N LEU A 40 1.33 6.50 2.50
CA LEU A 40 2.73 6.90 2.35
C LEU A 40 3.40 7.11 3.71
N ILE A 41 2.76 7.87 4.60
CA ILE A 41 3.28 8.12 5.96
C ILE A 41 3.46 6.80 6.70
N VAL A 42 2.46 5.90 6.67
CA VAL A 42 2.54 4.59 7.32
C VAL A 42 3.69 3.75 6.75
N LYS A 43 3.90 3.73 5.43
CA LYS A 43 5.01 2.99 4.81
C LYS A 43 6.37 3.56 5.19
N LEU A 44 6.49 4.89 5.25
CA LEU A 44 7.71 5.56 5.71
C LEU A 44 8.01 5.23 7.18
N LEU A 45 7.00 5.31 8.05
CA LEU A 45 7.13 4.93 9.46
C LEU A 45 7.50 3.45 9.62
N GLY A 46 6.92 2.56 8.81
CA GLY A 46 7.27 1.13 8.82
C GLY A 46 8.70 0.86 8.35
N TYR A 47 9.24 1.68 7.45
CA TYR A 47 10.61 1.51 6.94
C TYR A 47 11.69 2.12 7.86
N PHE A 48 11.42 3.30 8.42
CA PHE A 48 12.38 4.05 9.27
C PHE A 48 12.22 3.77 10.77
N GLY A 49 11.03 3.36 11.22
CA GLY A 49 10.74 3.11 12.62
C GLY A 49 10.93 1.65 13.00
N ASP A 50 11.98 1.36 13.77
CA ASP A 50 12.28 0.00 14.23
C ASP A 50 11.14 -0.60 15.08
N GLY A 51 10.43 0.22 15.86
CA GLY A 51 9.28 -0.23 16.66
C GLY A 51 8.09 -0.67 15.82
N VAL A 52 7.79 0.04 14.72
CA VAL A 52 6.72 -0.32 13.78
C VAL A 52 7.11 -1.58 13.00
N LEU A 53 8.37 -1.66 12.58
CA LEU A 53 8.93 -2.83 11.91
C LEU A 53 8.82 -4.09 12.79
N ASP A 54 9.12 -3.97 14.08
CA ASP A 54 9.02 -5.07 15.05
C ASP A 54 7.57 -5.54 15.23
N LEU A 55 6.62 -4.61 15.32
CA LEU A 55 5.19 -4.93 15.36
C LEU A 55 4.73 -5.67 14.10
N MET A 56 5.14 -5.20 12.91
CA MET A 56 4.83 -5.87 11.64
C MET A 56 5.48 -7.26 11.55
N SER A 57 6.71 -7.43 12.03
CA SER A 57 7.41 -8.72 12.00
C SER A 57 6.70 -9.81 12.80
N LYS A 58 6.03 -9.42 13.90
CA LYS A 58 5.29 -10.28 14.83
C LYS A 58 3.85 -10.57 14.38
N ALA A 59 3.38 -9.93 13.31
CA ALA A 59 2.04 -10.17 12.79
C ALA A 59 1.92 -11.59 12.20
N GLN A 60 1.13 -12.44 12.86
CA GLN A 60 0.96 -13.86 12.50
C GLN A 60 0.05 -14.09 11.29
N ASN A 61 -0.78 -13.11 10.93
CA ASN A 61 -1.78 -13.21 9.84
C ASN A 61 -1.46 -12.32 8.63
N ALA A 62 -0.21 -11.89 8.47
CA ALA A 62 0.19 -11.02 7.37
C ALA A 62 -0.17 -11.63 6.00
N ALA A 63 -0.71 -10.80 5.12
CA ALA A 63 -1.02 -11.20 3.75
C ALA A 63 0.24 -11.66 2.99
N PRO A 64 0.10 -12.60 2.05
CA PRO A 64 1.22 -13.00 1.20
C PRO A 64 1.84 -11.77 0.50
N PRO A 65 3.18 -11.63 0.48
CA PRO A 65 3.83 -10.43 -0.06
C PRO A 65 3.45 -10.15 -1.53
N TRP A 66 3.30 -11.21 -2.32
CA TRP A 66 2.91 -11.12 -3.73
C TRP A 66 1.55 -10.42 -3.92
N PHE A 67 0.62 -10.59 -2.99
CA PHE A 67 -0.73 -10.04 -3.11
C PHE A 67 -0.74 -8.52 -2.92
N SER A 68 -0.03 -8.04 -1.91
CA SER A 68 0.15 -6.59 -1.70
C SER A 68 0.90 -5.94 -2.86
N HIS A 69 1.93 -6.61 -3.40
CA HIS A 69 2.64 -6.11 -4.58
C HIS A 69 1.75 -6.05 -5.82
N LEU A 70 0.91 -7.06 -6.05
CA LEU A 70 -0.05 -7.08 -7.15
C LEU A 70 -1.05 -5.93 -7.04
N LEU A 71 -1.62 -5.70 -5.85
CA LEU A 71 -2.54 -4.58 -5.62
C LEU A 71 -1.88 -3.23 -5.87
N TYR A 72 -0.66 -3.05 -5.39
CA TYR A 72 0.06 -1.78 -5.58
C TYR A 72 0.44 -1.56 -7.04
N ALA A 73 0.82 -2.60 -7.77
CA ALA A 73 1.07 -2.54 -9.21
C ALA A 73 -0.21 -2.18 -9.99
N LEU A 74 -1.34 -2.82 -9.67
CA LEU A 74 -2.64 -2.54 -10.29
C LEU A 74 -3.06 -1.10 -10.05
N ASN A 75 -3.02 -0.63 -8.81
CA ASN A 75 -3.41 0.75 -8.48
C ASN A 75 -2.50 1.77 -9.15
N THR A 76 -1.18 1.52 -9.17
CA THR A 76 -0.22 2.36 -9.89
C THR A 76 -0.57 2.42 -11.37
N GLY A 77 -0.85 1.27 -12.01
CA GLY A 77 -1.22 1.19 -13.42
C GLY A 77 -2.54 1.90 -13.75
N VAL A 78 -3.58 1.69 -12.96
CA VAL A 78 -4.89 2.35 -13.12
C VAL A 78 -4.74 3.87 -13.04
N ILE A 79 -4.02 4.36 -12.05
CA ILE A 79 -3.79 5.80 -11.85
C ILE A 79 -2.92 6.39 -12.97
N LEU A 80 -1.92 5.65 -13.45
CA LEU A 80 -1.07 6.06 -14.56
C LEU A 80 -1.85 6.21 -15.86
N ILE A 81 -2.70 5.22 -16.19
CA ILE A 81 -3.57 5.25 -17.38
C ILE A 81 -4.58 6.41 -17.29
N ALA A 82 -5.04 6.74 -16.09
CA ALA A 82 -5.91 7.88 -15.84
C ALA A 82 -5.22 9.26 -15.98
N GLY A 83 -3.90 9.30 -16.19
CA GLY A 83 -3.13 10.54 -16.30
C GLY A 83 -2.86 11.24 -14.96
N TRP A 84 -3.12 10.58 -13.83
CA TRP A 84 -2.94 11.15 -12.49
C TRP A 84 -1.50 10.96 -12.01
N PHE A 85 -0.54 11.57 -12.71
CA PHE A 85 0.89 11.31 -12.53
C PHE A 85 1.40 11.47 -11.09
N TYR A 86 0.95 12.49 -10.36
CA TYR A 86 1.36 12.69 -8.97
C TYR A 86 0.94 11.54 -8.05
N LEU A 87 -0.30 11.06 -8.19
CA LEU A 87 -0.77 9.89 -7.45
C LEU A 87 -0.06 8.63 -7.91
N ALA A 88 0.21 8.48 -9.21
CA ALA A 88 0.94 7.33 -9.73
C ALA A 88 2.36 7.24 -9.13
N ILE A 89 3.05 8.38 -9.03
CA ILE A 89 4.36 8.47 -8.35
C ILE A 89 4.21 8.12 -6.86
N GLY A 90 3.20 8.65 -6.18
CA GLY A 90 2.94 8.32 -4.77
C GLY A 90 2.74 6.81 -4.55
N TRP A 91 1.95 6.17 -5.41
CA TRP A 91 1.72 4.73 -5.38
C TRP A 91 2.97 3.91 -5.74
N ALA A 92 3.78 4.36 -6.68
CA ALA A 92 5.07 3.75 -6.98
C ALA A 92 6.03 3.83 -5.79
N ILE A 93 6.05 4.96 -5.06
CA ILE A 93 6.83 5.13 -3.84
C ILE A 93 6.33 4.20 -2.73
N ILE A 94 5.01 4.13 -2.51
CA ILE A 94 4.38 3.18 -1.57
C ILE A 94 4.83 1.75 -1.88
N TRP A 95 4.76 1.38 -3.17
CA TRP A 95 5.13 0.05 -3.63
C TRP A 95 6.60 -0.24 -3.35
N PHE A 96 7.49 0.71 -3.66
CA PHE A 96 8.93 0.59 -3.42
C PHE A 96 9.26 0.45 -1.93
N PHE A 97 8.71 1.32 -1.07
CA PHE A 97 8.93 1.20 0.38
C PHE A 97 8.34 -0.09 0.95
N SER A 98 7.20 -0.55 0.45
CA SER A 98 6.64 -1.82 0.89
C SER A 98 7.57 -2.98 0.57
N TYR A 99 8.22 -2.97 -0.60
CA TYR A 99 9.22 -3.97 -0.96
C TYR A 99 10.44 -3.93 -0.03
N LEU A 100 10.97 -2.74 0.25
CA LEU A 100 12.12 -2.58 1.14
C LEU A 100 11.81 -3.01 2.58
N THR A 101 10.64 -2.65 3.10
CA THR A 101 10.19 -3.05 4.43
C THR A 101 10.01 -4.57 4.52
N GLN A 102 9.40 -5.19 3.51
CA GLN A 102 9.29 -6.65 3.43
C GLN A 102 10.68 -7.31 3.49
N ARG A 103 11.62 -6.81 2.69
CA ARG A 103 13.00 -7.32 2.67
C ARG A 103 13.71 -7.18 4.02
N LYS A 104 13.51 -6.07 4.74
CA LYS A 104 14.03 -5.89 6.10
C LYS A 104 13.43 -6.88 7.09
N ILE A 105 12.12 -7.14 7.00
CA ILE A 105 11.44 -8.12 7.86
C ILE A 105 11.98 -9.53 7.60
N ASP A 106 12.13 -9.91 6.33
CA ASP A 106 12.64 -11.22 5.93
C ASP A 106 14.08 -11.43 6.43
N GLN A 107 14.94 -10.40 6.33
CA GLN A 107 16.30 -10.44 6.89
C GLN A 107 16.31 -10.60 8.41
N LYS A 108 15.45 -9.87 9.14
CA LYS A 108 15.33 -10.03 10.60
C LYS A 108 14.88 -11.44 11.00
N ARG A 109 13.96 -12.05 10.25
CA ARG A 109 13.47 -13.41 10.53
C ARG A 109 14.52 -14.50 10.30
N VAL A 110 15.45 -14.31 9.36
CA VAL A 110 16.55 -15.25 9.11
C VAL A 110 17.67 -15.12 10.16
N ALA A 111 17.80 -13.96 10.79
CA ALA A 111 18.81 -13.69 11.80
C ALA A 111 18.40 -14.13 13.24
N GLN A 112 17.13 -14.49 13.44
CA GLN A 112 16.58 -15.01 14.70
C GLN A 112 16.56 -16.54 14.68
#